data_AF-A0AAU9L9C1-F1
#
_entry.id   AF-A0AAU9L9C1-F1
#
_cell.length_a   1.000
_cell.length_b   1.000
_cell.length_c   1.000
_cell.angle_alpha   90.00
_cell.angle_beta   90.00
_cell.angle_gamma   90.00
#
_symmetry.space_group_name_H-M   'P 1'
#
loop_
_entity.id
_entity.type
_entity.pdbx_description
1 polymer ?
#
loop_
_entity_poly.entity_id
_entity_poly.type
_entity_poly.pdbx_seq_one_letter_code
_entity_poly.pdbx_strand_id
1 'polypeptide(L)'
;MADTLETILASMAAATGNASLPEKSNAAATTEFEVSKSTSKKRERETLLTPPSDIWNPQEEMSLDFTVLAKVTDAAKSCTTNPAMEIARQQIVRTLCSKIRRASEDLGIGKVPNSVYETWQFTSQLTVKEHDPLISHDGSDYSGLFEELCKAGASKSGARKKCKELTRESERMLRKFGQQDFVAGKKKVRVTVMEEGGSFQLAYGKSTVKLSAAHYVKLCEMYARKQGLDRSRMALKDQCEFENALFCLLLRYESLDGGGFQAALNEECFGVLLEEFNCRMECFASPLNCRYSRFCSAFLDTDFVFGSVGSFFDFSPRSGCFEANPPFIPRVIERMADHMTALLTAADGPLAFIVIIPAWQETEGWRRLNTSRFNQMHLLVPQKQHGYCEGKQQIRKTRWRIASFDTSVFFWQNAKACNEWPVTEKKLESLKHAFKSKQAEERDALGLRKSGKRVRSTHGT
;
A
#
# COMPACT_ATOMS: atom_id res chain seq x y z
N MET A 1 -0.41 24.69 24.93
CA MET A 1 -1.16 23.43 24.76
C MET A 1 -1.06 23.07 23.29
N ALA A 2 -0.07 22.25 22.92
CA ALA A 2 0.08 21.76 21.54
C ALA A 2 -1.11 20.85 21.22
N ASP A 3 -1.69 21.01 20.03
CA ASP A 3 -2.95 20.39 19.66
C ASP A 3 -2.78 18.86 19.62
N THR A 4 -3.70 18.12 20.22
CA THR A 4 -3.75 16.66 20.17
C THR A 4 -3.68 16.10 18.75
N LEU A 5 -4.17 16.86 17.76
CA LEU A 5 -4.02 16.55 16.34
C LEU A 5 -2.56 16.66 15.89
N GLU A 6 -1.81 17.68 16.33
CA GLU A 6 -0.37 17.82 16.03
C GLU A 6 0.44 16.65 16.62
N THR A 7 0.07 16.15 17.79
CA THR A 7 0.77 15.00 18.41
C THR A 7 0.53 13.71 17.61
N ILE A 8 -0.71 13.50 17.13
CA ILE A 8 -1.06 12.35 16.29
C ILE A 8 -0.35 12.45 14.93
N LEU A 9 -0.37 13.63 14.31
CA LEU A 9 0.30 13.88 13.04
C LEU A 9 1.82 13.71 13.16
N ALA A 10 2.43 14.20 14.25
CA ALA A 10 3.85 14.03 14.53
C ALA A 10 4.25 12.56 14.72
N SER A 11 3.43 11.78 15.44
CA SER A 11 3.64 10.33 15.63
C SER A 11 3.54 9.56 14.30
N MET A 12 2.59 9.94 13.44
CA MET A 12 2.41 9.32 12.12
C MET A 12 3.52 9.70 11.14
N ALA A 13 3.98 10.97 11.14
CA ALA A 13 5.11 11.43 10.35
C ALA A 13 6.43 10.77 10.78
N ALA A 14 6.62 10.57 12.10
CA ALA A 14 7.78 9.87 12.65
C ALA A 14 7.84 8.39 12.19
N ALA A 15 6.71 7.74 11.97
CA ALA A 15 6.67 6.38 11.41
C ALA A 15 7.14 6.31 9.95
N THR A 16 7.04 7.41 9.21
CA THR A 16 7.45 7.52 7.79
C THR A 16 8.87 8.07 7.59
N GLY A 17 9.60 8.41 8.65
CA GLY A 17 11.00 8.88 8.57
C GLY A 17 11.21 10.26 7.93
N ASN A 18 10.16 10.91 7.43
CA ASN A 18 10.21 12.20 6.73
C ASN A 18 9.35 13.24 7.46
N ALA A 19 9.85 13.78 8.57
CA ALA A 19 9.19 14.89 9.27
C ALA A 19 9.75 16.23 8.78
N SER A 20 8.93 17.03 8.09
CA SER A 20 9.24 18.43 7.79
C SER A 20 8.82 19.34 8.95
N LEU A 21 9.59 20.39 9.23
CA LEU A 21 9.27 21.38 10.26
C LEU A 21 8.04 22.22 9.85
N PRO A 22 7.08 22.49 10.76
CA PRO A 22 5.89 23.26 10.41
C PRO A 22 6.20 24.76 10.26
N GLU A 23 5.96 25.30 9.07
CA GLU A 23 5.85 26.75 8.86
C GLU A 23 4.46 27.25 9.28
N LYS A 24 4.43 28.41 9.97
CA LYS A 24 3.21 29.05 10.45
C LYS A 24 2.55 29.85 9.33
N SER A 25 1.34 29.47 8.93
CA SER A 25 0.49 30.31 8.07
C SER A 25 -0.72 30.86 8.84
N ASN A 26 -0.83 32.19 8.87
CA ASN A 26 -2.00 32.95 9.32
C ASN A 26 -3.00 33.13 8.17
N ALA A 27 -4.30 32.91 8.41
CA ALA A 27 -5.46 33.60 7.79
C ALA A 27 -6.75 33.02 8.41
N ALA A 28 -7.53 33.80 9.17
CA ALA A 28 -8.54 34.78 8.75
C ALA A 28 -9.85 34.13 8.26
N ALA A 29 -10.93 34.39 9.01
CA ALA A 29 -12.26 33.83 8.86
C ALA A 29 -13.15 34.68 7.95
N THR A 30 -14.02 34.03 7.17
CA THR A 30 -15.18 34.67 6.53
C THR A 30 -16.38 33.72 6.45
N THR A 31 -17.39 34.07 7.26
CA THR A 31 -18.86 34.06 7.09
C THR A 31 -19.57 33.13 6.10
N GLU A 32 -20.57 32.45 6.68
CA GLU A 32 -21.64 31.63 6.11
C GLU A 32 -22.64 32.42 5.25
N PHE A 33 -23.27 31.75 4.27
CA PHE A 33 -24.55 32.12 3.70
C PHE A 33 -25.40 30.86 3.44
N GLU A 34 -26.57 30.80 4.08
CA GLU A 34 -27.66 29.86 3.81
C GLU A 34 -28.51 30.36 2.63
N VAL A 35 -28.91 29.47 1.70
CA VAL A 35 -30.14 29.63 0.93
C VAL A 35 -30.81 28.26 0.72
N SER A 36 -32.13 28.27 0.82
CA SER A 36 -33.07 27.18 0.93
C SER A 36 -33.60 26.62 -0.42
N LYS A 37 -34.24 25.46 -0.28
CA LYS A 37 -34.74 24.46 -1.24
C LYS A 37 -35.64 24.96 -2.39
N SER A 38 -35.66 24.22 -3.51
CA SER A 38 -36.92 23.74 -4.10
C SER A 38 -36.77 22.45 -4.92
N THR A 39 -37.79 21.62 -4.88
CA THR A 39 -37.91 20.25 -5.40
C THR A 39 -38.59 20.20 -6.76
N SER A 40 -38.20 19.27 -7.64
CA SER A 40 -39.15 18.58 -8.53
C SER A 40 -38.64 17.20 -8.93
N LYS A 41 -39.48 16.19 -8.69
CA LYS A 41 -39.26 14.77 -9.02
C LYS A 41 -39.71 14.51 -10.45
N LYS A 42 -38.91 13.80 -11.24
CA LYS A 42 -39.41 12.96 -12.35
C LYS A 42 -38.66 11.63 -12.34
N ARG A 43 -39.45 10.56 -12.49
CA ARG A 43 -39.16 9.19 -12.09
C ARG A 43 -38.75 8.42 -13.35
N GLU A 44 -37.47 8.13 -13.52
CA GLU A 44 -36.99 7.16 -14.51
C GLU A 44 -36.17 6.08 -13.81
N ARG A 45 -36.39 4.85 -14.27
CA ARG A 45 -36.05 3.61 -13.59
C ARG A 45 -34.64 3.18 -14.03
N GLU A 46 -33.62 3.88 -13.56
CA GLU A 46 -32.25 3.39 -13.61
C GLU A 46 -31.99 2.48 -12.42
N THR A 47 -31.55 1.25 -12.69
CA THR A 47 -30.89 0.40 -11.71
C THR A 47 -29.57 1.06 -11.31
N LEU A 48 -29.65 2.07 -10.44
CA LEU A 48 -28.54 2.62 -9.67
C LEU A 48 -28.08 1.52 -8.70
N LEU A 49 -27.17 0.67 -9.18
CA LEU A 49 -26.33 -0.09 -8.28
C LEU A 49 -25.39 0.92 -7.63
N THR A 50 -25.76 1.39 -6.45
CA THR A 50 -24.81 2.05 -5.54
C THR A 50 -23.56 1.17 -5.50
N PRO A 51 -22.36 1.67 -5.85
CA PRO A 51 -21.17 0.85 -5.75
C PRO A 51 -21.06 0.37 -4.29
N PRO A 52 -20.75 -0.91 -4.06
CA PRO A 52 -20.66 -1.41 -2.69
C PRO A 52 -19.67 -0.53 -1.94
N SER A 53 -20.06 -0.07 -0.75
CA SER A 53 -19.25 0.69 0.21
C SER A 53 -17.97 -0.04 0.67
N ASP A 54 -17.68 -1.18 0.03
CA ASP A 54 -16.65 -2.13 0.37
C ASP A 54 -15.33 -1.75 -0.28
N ILE A 55 -14.25 -2.17 0.37
CA ILE A 55 -12.85 -1.91 -0.02
C ILE A 55 -12.56 -2.36 -1.45
N TRP A 56 -13.23 -3.40 -1.95
CA TRP A 56 -12.98 -4.04 -3.23
C TRP A 56 -14.20 -3.94 -4.13
N ASN A 57 -13.99 -3.55 -5.39
CA ASN A 57 -15.00 -3.51 -6.44
C ASN A 57 -14.88 -4.77 -7.32
N PRO A 58 -15.66 -5.82 -7.05
CA PRO A 58 -15.62 -7.05 -7.83
C PRO A 58 -16.18 -6.90 -9.26
N GLN A 59 -16.86 -5.81 -9.58
CA GLN A 59 -17.51 -5.63 -10.88
C GLN A 59 -16.56 -5.12 -11.96
N GLU A 60 -15.43 -4.55 -11.53
CA GLU A 60 -14.45 -3.95 -12.42
C GLU A 60 -13.22 -4.85 -12.57
N GLU A 61 -13.01 -5.30 -13.81
CA GLU A 61 -11.83 -6.05 -14.21
C GLU A 61 -11.24 -5.45 -15.48
N MET A 62 -10.00 -4.98 -15.39
CA MET A 62 -9.25 -4.57 -16.57
C MET A 62 -8.86 -5.81 -17.39
N SER A 63 -9.20 -5.83 -18.67
CA SER A 63 -8.66 -6.85 -19.58
C SER A 63 -7.17 -6.60 -19.83
N LEU A 64 -6.36 -7.65 -19.72
CA LEU A 64 -4.94 -7.59 -20.08
C LEU A 64 -4.70 -8.31 -21.40
N ASP A 65 -3.71 -7.84 -22.14
CA ASP A 65 -3.21 -8.54 -23.32
C ASP A 65 -2.81 -9.99 -22.95
N PHE A 66 -3.11 -10.92 -23.85
CA PHE A 66 -2.82 -12.34 -23.66
C PHE A 66 -1.34 -12.60 -23.37
N THR A 67 -0.44 -11.89 -24.04
CA THR A 67 1.02 -12.02 -23.86
C THR A 67 1.44 -11.59 -22.46
N VAL A 68 0.84 -10.53 -21.93
CA VAL A 68 1.09 -10.06 -20.56
C VAL A 68 0.60 -11.12 -19.58
N LEU A 69 -0.62 -11.63 -19.77
CA LEU A 69 -1.19 -12.64 -18.89
C LEU A 69 -0.37 -13.94 -18.87
N ALA A 70 0.13 -14.37 -20.03
CA ALA A 70 0.98 -15.55 -20.16
C ALA A 70 2.29 -15.37 -19.40
N LYS A 71 2.99 -14.24 -19.60
CA LYS A 71 4.24 -13.91 -18.89
C LYS A 71 4.09 -13.91 -17.37
N VAL A 72 3.03 -13.27 -16.87
CA VAL A 72 2.74 -13.21 -15.42
C VAL A 72 2.45 -14.62 -14.89
N THR A 73 1.66 -15.41 -15.62
CA THR A 73 1.31 -16.77 -15.21
C THR A 73 2.53 -17.67 -15.16
N ASP A 74 3.44 -17.58 -16.14
CA ASP A 74 4.66 -18.37 -16.16
C ASP A 74 5.65 -17.95 -15.07
N ALA A 75 5.76 -16.64 -14.82
CA ALA A 75 6.52 -16.13 -13.68
C ALA A 75 5.96 -16.68 -12.35
N ALA A 76 4.64 -16.65 -12.15
CA ALA A 76 4.01 -17.16 -10.94
C ALA A 76 4.18 -18.68 -10.75
N LYS A 77 4.15 -19.48 -11.83
CA LYS A 77 4.40 -20.93 -11.77
C LYS A 77 5.82 -21.27 -11.28
N SER A 78 6.79 -20.40 -11.55
CA SER A 78 8.16 -20.58 -11.11
C SER A 78 8.37 -20.29 -9.61
N CYS A 79 7.38 -19.65 -8.97
CA CYS A 79 7.42 -19.32 -7.57
C CYS A 79 6.84 -20.45 -6.71
N THR A 80 7.54 -20.83 -5.65
CA THR A 80 7.05 -21.77 -4.64
C THR A 80 6.96 -21.08 -3.28
N THR A 81 5.80 -21.12 -2.66
CA THR A 81 5.57 -20.59 -1.32
C THR A 81 4.71 -21.55 -0.51
N ASN A 82 5.03 -21.69 0.78
CA ASN A 82 4.23 -22.45 1.73
C ASN A 82 4.36 -21.88 3.16
N PRO A 83 3.48 -22.25 4.10
CA PRO A 83 3.50 -21.69 5.46
C PRO A 83 4.82 -21.86 6.22
N ALA A 84 5.51 -22.99 6.06
CA ALA A 84 6.80 -23.22 6.74
C ALA A 84 7.90 -22.31 6.19
N MET A 85 7.93 -22.10 4.86
CA MET A 85 8.83 -21.14 4.21
C MET A 85 8.61 -19.72 4.72
N GLU A 86 7.36 -19.26 4.79
CA GLU A 86 7.05 -17.90 5.27
C GLU A 86 7.43 -17.70 6.74
N ILE A 87 7.24 -18.72 7.59
CA ILE A 87 7.65 -18.65 8.99
C ILE A 87 9.18 -18.51 9.11
N ALA A 88 9.94 -19.30 8.35
CA ALA A 88 11.40 -19.20 8.35
C ALA A 88 11.87 -17.84 7.81
N ARG A 89 11.23 -17.34 6.74
CA ARG A 89 11.50 -16.01 6.17
C ARG A 89 11.23 -14.90 7.20
N GLN A 90 10.08 -14.92 7.87
CA GLN A 90 9.76 -13.95 8.92
C GLN A 90 10.78 -13.97 10.06
N GLN A 91 11.26 -15.15 10.48
CA GLN A 91 12.27 -15.26 11.53
C GLN A 91 13.59 -14.58 11.12
N ILE A 92 14.00 -14.74 9.86
CA ILE A 92 15.17 -14.06 9.30
C ILE A 92 14.96 -12.54 9.31
N VAL A 93 13.84 -12.07 8.78
CA VAL A 93 13.48 -10.64 8.76
C VAL A 93 13.51 -10.04 10.17
N ARG A 94 12.86 -10.68 11.14
CA ARG A 94 12.86 -10.24 12.56
C ARG A 94 14.28 -10.18 13.13
N THR A 95 15.14 -11.13 12.77
CA THR A 95 16.54 -11.16 13.19
C THR A 95 17.33 -10.00 12.57
N LEU A 96 17.14 -9.72 11.27
CA LEU A 96 17.76 -8.60 10.58
C LEU A 96 17.30 -7.25 11.17
N CYS A 97 16.00 -7.07 11.41
CA CYS A 97 15.47 -5.90 12.11
C CYS A 97 16.10 -5.72 13.49
N SER A 98 16.30 -6.81 14.25
CA SER A 98 16.99 -6.75 15.54
C SER A 98 18.46 -6.34 15.40
N LYS A 99 19.15 -6.80 14.35
CA LYS A 99 20.54 -6.42 14.07
C LYS A 99 20.64 -4.96 13.64
N ILE A 100 19.69 -4.44 12.87
CA ILE A 100 19.64 -3.01 12.51
C ILE A 100 19.43 -2.13 13.76
N ARG A 101 18.58 -2.56 14.70
CA ARG A 101 18.44 -1.85 15.99
C ARG A 101 19.75 -1.81 16.78
N ARG A 102 20.44 -2.94 16.90
CA ARG A 102 21.77 -3.01 17.55
C ARG A 102 22.83 -2.19 16.81
N ALA A 103 22.77 -2.15 15.49
CA ALA A 103 23.64 -1.31 14.69
C ALA A 103 23.54 0.18 15.05
N SER A 104 22.38 0.63 15.52
CA SER A 104 22.20 2.00 16.02
C SER A 104 22.98 2.22 17.33
N GLU A 105 22.96 1.24 18.23
CA GLU A 105 23.73 1.25 19.48
C GLU A 105 25.24 1.22 19.22
N ASP A 106 25.70 0.31 18.33
CA ASP A 106 27.11 0.17 17.94
C ASP A 106 27.70 1.45 17.34
N LEU A 107 26.88 2.23 16.63
CA LEU A 107 27.28 3.48 15.98
C LEU A 107 27.15 4.69 16.91
N GLY A 108 26.54 4.55 18.09
CA GLY A 108 26.25 5.66 19.00
C GLY A 108 25.26 6.67 18.44
N ILE A 109 24.29 6.21 17.63
CA ILE A 109 23.33 7.07 16.92
C ILE A 109 21.94 7.01 17.55
N GLY A 110 21.06 7.92 17.12
CA GLY A 110 19.66 7.92 17.53
C GLY A 110 18.91 6.66 17.08
N LYS A 111 17.72 6.46 17.63
CA LYS A 111 16.84 5.36 17.22
C LYS A 111 16.47 5.52 15.73
N VAL A 112 16.79 4.50 14.93
CA VAL A 112 16.30 4.42 13.54
C VAL A 112 14.79 4.18 13.47
N PRO A 113 14.11 4.66 12.42
CA PRO A 113 12.70 4.38 12.20
C PRO A 113 12.41 2.87 12.15
N ASN A 114 11.21 2.46 12.56
CA ASN A 114 10.80 1.05 12.45
C ASN A 114 10.80 0.57 10.99
N SER A 115 10.56 1.50 10.08
CA SER A 115 10.53 1.40 8.62
C SER A 115 11.87 1.08 7.95
N VAL A 116 12.98 1.12 8.68
CA VAL A 116 14.33 1.04 8.08
C VAL A 116 14.56 -0.23 7.26
N TYR A 117 13.98 -1.37 7.67
CA TYR A 117 14.14 -2.63 6.95
C TYR A 117 13.38 -2.60 5.62
N GLU A 118 12.17 -2.07 5.62
CA GLU A 118 11.35 -1.94 4.42
C GLU A 118 11.94 -0.93 3.45
N THR A 119 12.46 0.20 3.94
CA THR A 119 13.18 1.16 3.09
C THR A 119 14.38 0.49 2.43
N TRP A 120 15.14 -0.32 3.18
CA TRP A 120 16.23 -1.11 2.60
C TRP A 120 15.71 -2.10 1.56
N GLN A 121 14.70 -2.91 1.91
CA GLN A 121 14.19 -3.96 1.03
C GLN A 121 13.61 -3.42 -0.27
N PHE A 122 12.77 -2.39 -0.20
CA PHE A 122 12.18 -1.79 -1.40
C PHE A 122 13.23 -1.12 -2.27
N THR A 123 14.24 -0.45 -1.69
CA THR A 123 15.31 0.17 -2.48
C THR A 123 16.18 -0.90 -3.16
N SER A 124 16.47 -1.98 -2.46
CA SER A 124 17.23 -3.12 -2.98
C SER A 124 16.62 -3.68 -4.26
N GLN A 125 15.30 -3.92 -4.23
CA GLN A 125 14.52 -4.45 -5.34
C GLN A 125 14.47 -3.55 -6.58
N LEU A 126 14.84 -2.27 -6.48
CA LEU A 126 14.84 -1.36 -7.64
C LEU A 126 16.05 -1.56 -8.56
N THR A 127 17.13 -2.14 -8.04
CA THR A 127 18.46 -2.11 -8.70
C THR A 127 18.92 -3.47 -9.18
N VAL A 128 18.51 -4.53 -8.49
CA VAL A 128 18.86 -5.92 -8.82
C VAL A 128 17.63 -6.80 -8.70
N LYS A 129 17.60 -7.87 -9.51
CA LYS A 129 16.59 -8.90 -9.35
C LYS A 129 16.95 -9.74 -8.13
N GLU A 130 16.19 -9.57 -7.06
CA GLU A 130 16.38 -10.31 -5.83
C GLU A 130 16.09 -11.81 -6.01
N HIS A 131 16.85 -12.64 -5.29
CA HIS A 131 16.63 -14.10 -5.24
C HIS A 131 15.46 -14.48 -4.33
N ASP A 132 15.16 -13.65 -3.33
CA ASP A 132 14.08 -13.83 -2.36
C ASP A 132 13.23 -12.56 -2.24
N PRO A 133 11.90 -12.68 -2.07
CA PRO A 133 11.03 -11.51 -2.00
C PRO A 133 11.25 -10.61 -0.78
N LEU A 134 11.83 -11.10 0.33
CA LEU A 134 12.05 -10.31 1.55
C LEU A 134 13.48 -10.27 2.08
N ILE A 135 14.36 -11.17 1.63
CA ILE A 135 15.73 -11.27 2.16
C ILE A 135 16.72 -10.85 1.08
N SER A 136 17.36 -9.69 1.25
CA SER A 136 18.33 -9.17 0.29
C SER A 136 19.65 -9.95 0.31
N HIS A 137 20.33 -10.05 -0.84
CA HIS A 137 21.64 -10.70 -1.00
C HIS A 137 22.81 -9.71 -0.89
N ASP A 138 24.07 -10.14 -1.03
CA ASP A 138 25.24 -9.24 -0.80
C ASP A 138 25.47 -8.19 -1.90
N GLY A 139 25.10 -8.52 -3.13
CA GLY A 139 25.07 -7.60 -4.28
C GLY A 139 23.90 -6.60 -4.30
N SER A 140 22.97 -6.72 -3.35
CA SER A 140 21.81 -5.83 -3.20
C SER A 140 22.19 -4.39 -2.86
N ASP A 141 21.40 -3.43 -3.36
CA ASP A 141 21.58 -2.03 -3.00
C ASP A 141 21.17 -1.76 -1.54
N TYR A 142 22.13 -1.29 -0.76
CA TYR A 142 21.94 -0.89 0.63
C TYR A 142 21.73 0.62 0.82
N SER A 143 21.57 1.40 -0.26
CA SER A 143 21.46 2.86 -0.22
C SER A 143 20.34 3.33 0.70
N GLY A 144 19.17 2.67 0.67
CA GLY A 144 18.06 2.96 1.60
C GLY A 144 18.45 2.80 3.08
N LEU A 145 19.13 1.70 3.44
CA LEU A 145 19.65 1.50 4.80
C LEU A 145 20.71 2.56 5.16
N PHE A 146 21.60 2.86 4.23
CA PHE A 146 22.67 3.84 4.42
C PHE A 146 22.12 5.24 4.69
N GLU A 147 21.12 5.67 3.93
CA GLU A 147 20.47 6.97 4.10
C GLU A 147 19.77 7.07 5.46
N GLU A 148 19.02 6.04 5.88
CA GLU A 148 18.36 6.02 7.19
C GLU A 148 19.34 6.03 8.37
N LEU A 149 20.45 5.29 8.28
CA LEU A 149 21.50 5.35 9.30
C LEU A 149 22.14 6.74 9.38
N CYS A 150 22.40 7.38 8.23
CA CYS A 150 22.95 8.74 8.19
C CYS A 150 21.96 9.76 8.77
N LYS A 151 20.67 9.67 8.44
CA LYS A 151 19.60 10.51 9.02
C LYS A 151 19.51 10.36 10.53
N ALA A 152 19.73 9.16 11.05
CA ALA A 152 19.77 8.89 12.49
C ALA A 152 21.06 9.40 13.19
N GLY A 153 22.04 9.92 12.45
CA GLY A 153 23.25 10.55 12.98
C GLY A 153 24.56 9.80 12.70
N ALA A 154 24.54 8.72 11.93
CA ALA A 154 25.76 7.97 11.63
C ALA A 154 26.73 8.75 10.74
N SER A 155 28.03 8.62 11.01
CA SER A 155 29.05 9.08 10.05
C SER A 155 28.95 8.27 8.75
N LYS A 156 29.26 8.90 7.61
CA LYS A 156 29.22 8.23 6.30
C LYS A 156 30.11 6.97 6.25
N SER A 157 31.24 6.97 6.95
CA SER A 157 32.13 5.80 7.03
C SER A 157 31.55 4.70 7.93
N GLY A 158 31.02 5.07 9.10
CA GLY A 158 30.36 4.15 10.02
C GLY A 158 29.14 3.47 9.41
N ALA A 159 28.25 4.26 8.79
CA ALA A 159 27.08 3.76 8.08
C ALA A 159 27.47 2.78 6.97
N ARG A 160 28.42 3.13 6.09
CA ARG A 160 28.90 2.21 5.02
C ARG A 160 29.44 0.90 5.58
N LYS A 161 30.27 0.96 6.62
CA LYS A 161 30.84 -0.24 7.24
C LYS A 161 29.72 -1.14 7.77
N LYS A 162 28.75 -0.56 8.45
CA LYS A 162 27.64 -1.29 9.07
C LYS A 162 26.63 -1.83 8.07
N CYS A 163 26.30 -1.09 7.00
CA CYS A 163 25.51 -1.60 5.89
C CYS A 163 26.15 -2.85 5.28
N LYS A 164 27.44 -2.79 4.94
CA LYS A 164 28.16 -3.96 4.38
C LYS A 164 28.16 -5.17 5.32
N GLU A 165 28.27 -4.95 6.62
CA GLU A 165 28.17 -6.02 7.62
C GLU A 165 26.78 -6.66 7.62
N LEU A 166 25.72 -5.84 7.64
CA LEU A 166 24.33 -6.29 7.64
C LEU A 166 23.96 -7.02 6.34
N THR A 167 24.35 -6.50 5.18
CA THR A 167 24.10 -7.15 3.88
C THR A 167 24.79 -8.52 3.78
N ARG A 168 26.04 -8.63 4.26
CA ARG A 168 26.76 -9.93 4.32
C ARG A 168 26.08 -10.94 5.25
N GLU A 169 25.52 -10.47 6.35
CA GLU A 169 24.78 -11.33 7.27
C GLU A 169 23.43 -11.74 6.68
N SER A 170 22.73 -10.85 5.97
CA SER A 170 21.52 -11.16 5.20
C SER A 170 21.79 -12.26 4.18
N GLU A 171 22.84 -12.10 3.38
CA GLU A 171 23.29 -13.10 2.42
C GLU A 171 23.62 -14.46 3.08
N ARG A 172 24.30 -14.45 4.24
CA ARG A 172 24.55 -15.68 5.01
C ARG A 172 23.25 -16.36 5.42
N MET A 173 22.26 -15.59 5.86
CA MET A 173 20.95 -16.11 6.26
C MET A 173 20.17 -16.62 5.05
N LEU A 174 20.22 -15.91 3.91
CA LEU A 174 19.61 -16.31 2.64
C LEU A 174 20.16 -17.65 2.14
N ARG A 175 21.48 -17.85 2.15
CA ARG A 175 22.07 -19.14 1.78
C ARG A 175 21.61 -20.29 2.68
N LYS A 176 21.55 -20.05 4.00
CA LYS A 176 21.02 -21.05 4.95
C LYS A 176 19.52 -21.30 4.74
N PHE A 177 18.77 -20.29 4.32
CA PHE A 177 17.36 -20.40 3.98
C PHE A 177 17.18 -21.29 2.74
N GLY A 178 17.94 -21.05 1.66
CA GLY A 178 17.87 -21.85 0.43
C GLY A 178 18.30 -23.31 0.56
N GLN A 179 19.04 -23.66 1.62
CA GLN A 179 19.45 -25.04 1.93
C GLN A 179 18.40 -25.82 2.74
N GLN A 180 17.36 -25.16 3.25
CA GLN A 180 16.33 -25.82 4.04
C GLN A 180 15.34 -26.56 3.14
N ASP A 181 14.99 -27.78 3.55
CA ASP A 181 13.89 -28.51 2.95
C ASP A 181 12.57 -28.08 3.62
N PHE A 182 11.78 -27.32 2.88
CA PHE A 182 10.47 -26.86 3.32
C PHE A 182 9.33 -27.79 2.89
N VAL A 183 9.63 -29.01 2.46
CA VAL A 183 8.62 -30.03 2.23
C VAL A 183 7.87 -30.29 3.54
N ALA A 184 6.54 -30.34 3.45
CA ALA A 184 5.68 -30.69 4.57
C ALA A 184 6.16 -32.02 5.17
N GLY A 185 6.77 -31.96 6.36
CA GLY A 185 7.33 -33.14 7.02
C GLY A 185 6.28 -34.26 7.21
N LYS A 186 6.73 -35.44 7.65
CA LYS A 186 5.88 -36.64 7.83
C LYS A 186 4.58 -36.42 8.63
N LYS A 187 4.49 -35.37 9.45
CA LYS A 187 3.24 -34.85 10.02
C LYS A 187 2.73 -33.69 9.17
N LYS A 188 1.62 -33.89 8.46
CA LYS A 188 0.90 -32.83 7.72
C LYS A 188 0.31 -31.82 8.71
N VAL A 189 1.12 -30.85 9.15
CA VAL A 189 0.62 -29.65 9.82
C VAL A 189 -0.19 -28.88 8.77
N ARG A 190 -1.45 -28.60 9.07
CA ARG A 190 -2.34 -27.79 8.24
C ARG A 190 -2.57 -26.45 8.91
N VAL A 191 -2.89 -25.45 8.12
CA VAL A 191 -3.44 -24.21 8.65
C VAL A 191 -4.79 -24.53 9.30
N THR A 192 -4.99 -24.03 10.52
CA THR A 192 -6.28 -24.08 11.20
C THR A 192 -6.87 -22.69 11.26
N VAL A 193 -8.17 -22.56 10.98
CA VAL A 193 -8.89 -21.29 10.97
C VAL A 193 -9.90 -21.28 12.11
N MET A 194 -9.91 -20.21 12.90
CA MET A 194 -10.89 -19.99 13.96
C MET A 194 -11.51 -18.60 13.81
N GLU A 195 -12.83 -18.51 13.91
CA GLU A 195 -13.55 -17.25 13.94
C GLU A 195 -13.80 -16.83 15.40
N GLU A 196 -13.40 -15.61 15.75
CA GLU A 196 -13.58 -15.06 17.09
C GLU A 196 -13.84 -13.55 17.00
N GLY A 197 -14.98 -13.09 17.55
CA GLY A 197 -15.26 -11.67 17.75
C GLY A 197 -15.26 -10.81 16.47
N GLY A 198 -15.74 -11.34 15.34
CA GLY A 198 -15.76 -10.63 14.04
C GLY A 198 -14.40 -10.62 13.31
N SER A 199 -13.45 -11.44 13.77
CA SER A 199 -12.15 -11.65 13.15
C SER A 199 -11.87 -13.13 12.94
N PHE A 200 -11.05 -13.43 11.95
CA PHE A 200 -10.50 -14.76 11.71
C PHE A 200 -9.06 -14.80 12.19
N GLN A 201 -8.70 -15.89 12.87
CA GLN A 201 -7.33 -16.21 13.25
C GLN A 201 -6.91 -17.49 12.53
N LEU A 202 -5.81 -17.42 11.78
CA LEU A 202 -5.19 -18.54 11.11
C LEU A 202 -3.94 -18.95 11.88
N ALA A 203 -3.72 -20.25 12.06
CA ALA A 203 -2.57 -20.78 12.78
C ALA A 203 -1.88 -21.90 12.01
N TYR A 204 -0.55 -21.87 11.97
CA TYR A 204 0.30 -22.94 11.47
C TYR A 204 1.41 -23.23 12.48
N GLY A 205 1.34 -24.38 13.14
CA GLY A 205 2.19 -24.67 14.28
C GLY A 205 1.97 -23.67 15.42
N LYS A 206 3.01 -22.89 15.77
CA LYS A 206 2.94 -21.84 16.81
C LYS A 206 2.71 -20.44 16.25
N SER A 207 2.79 -20.28 14.93
CA SER A 207 2.65 -18.97 14.28
C SER A 207 1.18 -18.70 14.00
N THR A 208 0.74 -17.48 14.28
CA THR A 208 -0.65 -17.06 14.08
C THR A 208 -0.71 -15.72 13.38
N VAL A 209 -1.72 -15.53 12.54
CA VAL A 209 -2.04 -14.29 11.84
C VAL A 209 -3.53 -14.02 11.97
N LYS A 210 -3.94 -12.76 11.86
CA LYS A 210 -5.35 -12.34 12.03
C LYS A 210 -5.81 -11.43 10.90
N LEU A 211 -7.11 -11.44 10.64
CA LEU A 211 -7.80 -10.50 9.76
C LEU A 211 -9.28 -10.36 10.12
N SER A 212 -9.92 -9.28 9.70
CA SER A 212 -11.35 -9.06 9.88
C SER A 212 -12.17 -9.98 8.98
N ALA A 213 -13.41 -10.28 9.40
CA ALA A 213 -14.34 -11.07 8.60
C ALA A 213 -14.53 -10.52 7.18
N ALA A 214 -14.62 -9.19 7.04
CA ALA A 214 -14.74 -8.53 5.73
C ALA A 214 -13.54 -8.83 4.81
N HIS A 215 -12.30 -8.79 5.33
CA HIS A 215 -11.12 -9.12 4.54
C HIS A 215 -11.01 -10.61 4.23
N TYR A 216 -11.43 -11.48 5.16
CA TYR A 216 -11.49 -12.92 4.89
C TYR A 216 -12.42 -13.23 3.72
N VAL A 217 -13.62 -12.66 3.71
CA VAL A 217 -14.59 -12.82 2.61
C VAL A 217 -14.04 -12.24 1.30
N LYS A 218 -13.46 -11.03 1.33
CA LYS A 218 -12.81 -10.42 0.16
C LYS A 218 -11.76 -11.35 -0.44
N LEU A 219 -10.80 -11.82 0.36
CA LEU A 219 -9.68 -12.62 -0.12
C LEU A 219 -10.12 -14.00 -0.60
N CYS A 220 -11.14 -14.59 0.03
CA CYS A 220 -11.74 -15.85 -0.43
C CYS A 220 -12.41 -15.69 -1.80
N GLU A 221 -13.16 -14.60 -2.00
CA GLU A 221 -13.79 -14.31 -3.29
C GLU A 221 -12.75 -14.02 -4.39
N MET A 222 -11.68 -13.27 -4.07
CA MET A 222 -10.57 -13.02 -4.99
C MET A 222 -9.89 -14.33 -5.41
N TYR A 223 -9.61 -15.22 -4.45
CA TYR A 223 -9.03 -16.53 -4.71
C TYR A 223 -9.95 -17.39 -5.59
N ALA A 224 -11.22 -17.52 -5.21
CA ALA A 224 -12.19 -18.32 -5.94
C ALA A 224 -12.29 -17.89 -7.41
N ARG A 225 -12.43 -16.58 -7.66
CA ARG A 225 -12.50 -16.03 -9.02
C ARG A 225 -11.24 -16.29 -9.82
N LYS A 226 -10.07 -16.10 -9.22
CA LYS A 226 -8.78 -16.35 -9.89
C LYS A 226 -8.63 -17.81 -10.32
N GLN A 227 -9.22 -18.72 -9.56
CA GLN A 227 -9.23 -20.16 -9.84
C GLN A 227 -10.42 -20.61 -10.70
N GLY A 228 -11.34 -19.72 -11.08
CA GLY A 228 -12.57 -20.09 -11.80
C GLY A 228 -13.55 -20.91 -10.96
N LEU A 229 -13.52 -20.75 -9.63
CA LEU A 229 -14.33 -21.46 -8.66
C LEU A 229 -15.53 -20.62 -8.19
N ASP A 230 -16.60 -21.31 -7.81
CA ASP A 230 -17.70 -20.72 -7.03
C ASP A 230 -17.37 -20.82 -5.53
N ARG A 231 -17.26 -19.68 -4.86
CA ARG A 231 -16.95 -19.60 -3.42
C ARG A 231 -17.88 -20.48 -2.57
N SER A 232 -19.17 -20.55 -2.93
CA SER A 232 -20.18 -21.32 -2.19
C SER A 232 -20.04 -22.83 -2.33
N ARG A 233 -19.23 -23.30 -3.28
CA ARG A 233 -19.05 -24.70 -3.65
C ARG A 233 -17.60 -25.15 -3.64
N MET A 234 -16.70 -24.40 -2.99
CA MET A 234 -15.28 -24.75 -2.90
C MET A 234 -15.10 -26.12 -2.22
N ALA A 235 -14.39 -27.03 -2.87
CA ALA A 235 -14.10 -28.32 -2.29
C ALA A 235 -13.13 -28.17 -1.11
N LEU A 236 -13.11 -29.16 -0.20
CA LEU A 236 -12.20 -29.15 0.97
C LEU A 236 -10.72 -28.98 0.59
N LYS A 237 -10.33 -29.47 -0.59
CA LYS A 237 -8.98 -29.30 -1.11
C LYS A 237 -8.69 -27.83 -1.44
N ASP A 238 -9.56 -27.19 -2.22
CA ASP A 238 -9.41 -25.79 -2.63
C ASP A 238 -9.49 -24.85 -1.43
N GLN A 239 -10.34 -25.17 -0.45
CA GLN A 239 -10.41 -24.48 0.83
C GLN A 239 -9.08 -24.55 1.59
N CYS A 240 -8.45 -25.73 1.66
CA CYS A 240 -7.15 -25.89 2.32
C CYS A 240 -6.03 -25.15 1.57
N GLU A 241 -6.06 -25.13 0.24
CA GLU A 241 -5.11 -24.37 -0.58
C GLU A 241 -5.27 -22.86 -0.38
N PHE A 242 -6.51 -22.36 -0.35
CA PHE A 242 -6.83 -20.98 -0.01
C PHE A 242 -6.31 -20.60 1.38
N GLU A 243 -6.55 -21.43 2.41
CA GLU A 243 -6.10 -21.15 3.78
C GLU A 243 -4.58 -21.09 3.90
N ASN A 244 -3.86 -21.97 3.18
CA ASN A 244 -2.40 -21.92 3.09
C ASN A 244 -1.92 -20.65 2.40
N ALA A 245 -2.54 -20.28 1.27
CA ALA A 245 -2.20 -19.06 0.53
C ALA A 245 -2.48 -17.81 1.36
N LEU A 246 -3.62 -17.76 2.05
CA LEU A 246 -4.02 -16.67 2.93
C LEU A 246 -3.06 -16.53 4.12
N PHE A 247 -2.68 -17.63 4.76
CA PHE A 247 -1.67 -17.60 5.81
C PHE A 247 -0.34 -17.02 5.31
N CYS A 248 0.12 -17.45 4.13
CA CYS A 248 1.36 -16.96 3.55
C CYS A 248 1.30 -15.47 3.22
N LEU A 249 0.20 -15.02 2.59
CA LEU A 249 -0.05 -13.61 2.29
C LEU A 249 -0.01 -12.76 3.56
N LEU A 250 -0.76 -13.14 4.60
CA LEU A 250 -0.82 -12.36 5.84
C LEU A 250 0.53 -12.31 6.53
N LEU A 251 1.25 -13.43 6.61
CA LEU A 251 2.56 -13.49 7.26
C LEU A 251 3.63 -12.72 6.47
N ARG A 252 3.55 -12.75 5.13
CA ARG A 252 4.40 -11.97 4.24
C ARG A 252 4.29 -10.48 4.52
N TYR A 253 3.07 -9.95 4.51
CA TYR A 253 2.82 -8.54 4.76
C TYR A 253 2.99 -8.14 6.24
N GLU A 254 2.80 -9.05 7.20
CA GLU A 254 3.11 -8.80 8.63
C GLU A 254 4.62 -8.77 8.91
N SER A 255 5.42 -9.48 8.11
CA SER A 255 6.88 -9.44 8.20
C SER A 255 7.45 -8.06 7.88
N LEU A 256 6.68 -7.24 7.18
CA LEU A 256 6.89 -5.80 7.00
C LEU A 256 6.08 -5.06 8.08
N ASP A 257 6.66 -4.10 8.80
CA ASP A 257 5.87 -3.28 9.73
C ASP A 257 4.86 -2.40 8.96
N GLY A 258 5.13 -2.11 7.67
CA GLY A 258 4.19 -2.06 6.52
C GLY A 258 3.00 -1.09 6.51
N GLY A 259 2.35 -0.79 7.64
CA GLY A 259 1.15 0.04 7.71
C GLY A 259 1.39 1.56 7.60
N GLY A 260 2.66 1.97 7.55
CA GLY A 260 3.05 3.38 7.53
C GLY A 260 3.40 3.96 6.16
N PHE A 261 3.79 3.12 5.20
CA PHE A 261 4.43 3.56 3.94
C PHE A 261 3.48 3.95 2.82
N GLN A 262 2.25 3.50 2.89
CA GLN A 262 1.22 3.75 1.88
C GLN A 262 -0.14 3.68 2.58
N ALA A 263 -1.07 4.49 2.12
CA ALA A 263 -2.47 4.47 2.55
C ALA A 263 -3.33 4.50 1.29
N ALA A 264 -4.27 3.56 1.16
CA ALA A 264 -5.09 3.45 -0.04
C ALA A 264 -6.08 4.62 -0.13
N LEU A 265 -6.44 5.02 -1.36
CA LEU A 265 -7.52 5.97 -1.57
C LEU A 265 -8.83 5.42 -1.02
N ASN A 266 -9.76 6.33 -0.71
CA ASN A 266 -11.11 5.94 -0.35
C ASN A 266 -11.94 5.58 -1.60
N GLU A 267 -13.09 4.94 -1.42
CA GLU A 267 -13.92 4.46 -2.54
C GLU A 267 -14.48 5.58 -3.40
N GLU A 268 -14.72 6.77 -2.85
CA GLU A 268 -15.22 7.92 -3.61
C GLU A 268 -14.14 8.44 -4.54
N CYS A 269 -12.88 8.51 -4.08
CA CYS A 269 -11.76 8.85 -4.96
C CYS A 269 -11.68 7.85 -6.11
N PHE A 270 -11.67 6.54 -5.81
CA PHE A 270 -11.67 5.51 -6.85
C PHE A 270 -12.90 5.59 -7.77
N GLY A 271 -14.08 5.97 -7.24
CA GLY A 271 -15.29 6.21 -8.02
C GLY A 271 -15.08 7.33 -9.05
N VAL A 272 -14.57 8.48 -8.61
CA VAL A 272 -14.23 9.59 -9.51
C VAL A 272 -13.18 9.17 -10.55
N LEU A 273 -12.11 8.46 -10.13
CA LEU A 273 -11.08 8.00 -11.06
C LEU A 273 -11.64 7.03 -12.12
N LEU A 274 -12.54 6.14 -11.72
CA LEU A 274 -13.20 5.20 -12.62
C LEU A 274 -14.15 5.92 -13.59
N GLU A 275 -15.05 6.76 -13.08
CA GLU A 275 -16.09 7.41 -13.87
C GLU A 275 -15.51 8.47 -14.83
N GLU A 276 -14.56 9.27 -14.37
CA GLU A 276 -14.08 10.45 -15.12
C GLU A 276 -12.85 10.15 -15.99
N PHE A 277 -12.10 9.10 -15.68
CA PHE A 277 -10.84 8.76 -16.36
C PHE A 277 -10.76 7.29 -16.80
N ASN A 278 -11.79 6.48 -16.55
CA ASN A 278 -11.78 5.04 -16.83
C ASN A 278 -10.59 4.32 -16.17
N CYS A 279 -10.17 4.79 -14.99
CA CYS A 279 -9.10 4.18 -14.21
C CYS A 279 -9.57 2.85 -13.62
N ARG A 280 -8.92 1.74 -13.98
CA ARG A 280 -9.39 0.37 -13.65
C ARG A 280 -8.35 -0.52 -12.99
N MET A 281 -7.18 0.03 -12.66
CA MET A 281 -6.09 -0.75 -12.11
C MET A 281 -5.14 0.11 -11.30
N GLU A 282 -4.67 -0.45 -10.18
CA GLU A 282 -3.69 0.16 -9.29
C GLU A 282 -2.27 -0.31 -9.67
N CYS A 283 -1.34 0.64 -9.80
CA CYS A 283 0.07 0.36 -10.03
C CYS A 283 0.78 -0.09 -8.75
N PHE A 284 0.27 0.24 -7.58
CA PHE A 284 0.90 -0.13 -6.31
C PHE A 284 -0.20 -0.51 -5.31
N ALA A 285 -0.45 -1.80 -5.15
CA ALA A 285 -1.40 -2.30 -4.18
C ALA A 285 -0.95 -3.65 -3.61
N SER A 286 -1.84 -4.25 -2.85
CA SER A 286 -1.76 -5.59 -2.29
C SER A 286 -3.15 -6.21 -2.32
N PRO A 287 -3.28 -7.54 -2.20
CA PRO A 287 -4.58 -8.17 -2.03
C PRO A 287 -5.37 -7.60 -0.83
N LEU A 288 -4.67 -7.08 0.18
CA LEU A 288 -5.26 -6.51 1.39
C LEU A 288 -5.93 -5.17 1.15
N ASN A 289 -5.41 -4.33 0.23
CA ASN A 289 -5.88 -2.95 0.05
C ASN A 289 -6.40 -2.61 -1.34
N CYS A 290 -6.30 -3.52 -2.32
CA CYS A 290 -6.75 -3.22 -3.67
C CYS A 290 -8.25 -2.91 -3.77
N ARG A 291 -8.58 -1.99 -4.67
CA ARG A 291 -9.93 -1.69 -5.12
C ARG A 291 -10.32 -2.56 -6.31
N TYR A 292 -9.43 -2.79 -7.26
CA TYR A 292 -9.76 -3.51 -8.50
C TYR A 292 -9.39 -4.98 -8.45
N SER A 293 -9.96 -5.78 -9.34
CA SER A 293 -9.66 -7.22 -9.46
C SER A 293 -8.26 -7.51 -10.00
N ARG A 294 -7.62 -6.52 -10.63
CA ARG A 294 -6.24 -6.58 -11.11
C ARG A 294 -5.47 -5.38 -10.61
N PHE A 295 -4.26 -5.62 -10.17
CA PHE A 295 -3.37 -4.61 -9.60
C PHE A 295 -1.93 -5.12 -9.67
N CYS A 296 -0.97 -4.21 -9.68
CA CYS A 296 0.42 -4.56 -9.43
C CYS A 296 0.69 -4.63 -7.93
N SER A 297 1.57 -5.54 -7.50
CA SER A 297 1.98 -5.68 -6.10
C SER A 297 3.45 -6.10 -5.97
N ALA A 298 4.00 -6.00 -4.77
CA ALA A 298 5.41 -6.31 -4.51
C ALA A 298 5.75 -7.81 -4.57
N PHE A 299 4.77 -8.69 -4.30
CA PHE A 299 5.02 -10.10 -4.04
C PHE A 299 4.20 -11.00 -4.96
N LEU A 300 4.66 -11.19 -6.20
CA LEU A 300 3.95 -12.03 -7.17
C LEU A 300 3.69 -13.46 -6.64
N ASP A 301 4.64 -14.01 -5.90
CA ASP A 301 4.59 -15.39 -5.39
C ASP A 301 3.46 -15.65 -4.38
N THR A 302 3.09 -14.65 -3.56
CA THR A 302 1.95 -14.74 -2.65
C THR A 302 0.68 -14.13 -3.22
N ASP A 303 0.80 -13.12 -4.07
CA ASP A 303 -0.33 -12.24 -4.41
C ASP A 303 -1.01 -12.63 -5.72
N PHE A 304 -0.33 -13.41 -6.58
CA PHE A 304 -0.87 -13.81 -7.89
C PHE A 304 -2.21 -14.54 -7.80
N VAL A 305 -2.36 -15.43 -6.82
CA VAL A 305 -3.60 -16.19 -6.59
C VAL A 305 -4.76 -15.31 -6.10
N PHE A 306 -4.49 -14.04 -5.78
CA PHE A 306 -5.47 -13.04 -5.41
C PHE A 306 -5.63 -11.93 -6.48
N GLY A 307 -5.04 -12.08 -7.67
CA GLY A 307 -5.23 -11.16 -8.78
C GLY A 307 -4.09 -10.17 -9.05
N SER A 308 -2.97 -10.28 -8.33
CA SER A 308 -1.76 -9.50 -8.64
C SER A 308 -1.20 -9.87 -10.02
N VAL A 309 -0.70 -8.86 -10.73
CA VAL A 309 0.08 -9.03 -11.97
C VAL A 309 1.60 -8.92 -11.76
N GLY A 310 2.04 -8.82 -10.50
CA GLY A 310 3.44 -8.63 -10.14
C GLY A 310 3.84 -7.16 -10.01
N SER A 311 5.14 -6.90 -10.04
CA SER A 311 5.70 -5.57 -9.83
C SER A 311 5.32 -4.61 -10.95
N PHE A 312 4.99 -3.37 -10.60
CA PHE A 312 4.75 -2.31 -11.59
C PHE A 312 5.96 -2.08 -12.50
N PHE A 313 7.17 -2.26 -11.97
CA PHE A 313 8.41 -2.07 -12.73
C PHE A 313 8.63 -3.12 -13.81
N ASP A 314 7.91 -4.26 -13.73
CA ASP A 314 7.90 -5.31 -14.75
C ASP A 314 6.64 -5.26 -15.63
N PHE A 315 5.66 -4.42 -15.27
CA PHE A 315 4.42 -4.23 -16.00
C PHE A 315 4.58 -3.13 -17.08
N SER A 316 4.23 -3.46 -18.33
CA SER A 316 4.45 -2.56 -19.48
C SER A 316 3.19 -2.35 -20.32
N PRO A 317 2.16 -1.65 -19.79
CA PRO A 317 0.93 -1.36 -20.53
C PRO A 317 1.20 -0.43 -21.72
N ARG A 318 0.42 -0.63 -22.78
CA ARG A 318 0.48 0.16 -24.02
C ARG A 318 -0.68 1.16 -24.15
N SER A 319 -1.70 0.98 -23.32
CA SER A 319 -2.90 1.81 -23.19
C SER A 319 -3.54 1.60 -21.81
N GLY A 320 -4.51 2.44 -21.46
CA GLY A 320 -5.29 2.40 -20.23
C GLY A 320 -5.05 3.60 -19.32
N CYS A 321 -5.89 3.71 -18.30
CA CYS A 321 -5.70 4.68 -17.21
C CYS A 321 -5.47 3.91 -15.91
N PHE A 322 -4.42 4.32 -15.18
CA PHE A 322 -3.96 3.64 -13.98
C PHE A 322 -3.79 4.62 -12.81
N GLU A 323 -4.18 4.16 -11.63
CA GLU A 323 -3.89 4.84 -10.37
C GLU A 323 -2.48 4.45 -9.93
N ALA A 324 -1.69 5.40 -9.44
CA ALA A 324 -0.37 5.13 -8.91
C ALA A 324 -0.12 5.86 -7.59
N ASN A 325 -0.24 5.12 -6.50
CA ASN A 325 0.08 5.55 -5.14
C ASN A 325 1.23 4.69 -4.58
N PRO A 326 2.50 4.95 -4.95
CA PRO A 326 3.63 4.12 -4.54
C PRO A 326 3.87 4.20 -3.03
N PRO A 327 4.59 3.21 -2.44
CA PRO A 327 5.20 3.40 -1.13
C PRO A 327 5.99 4.72 -1.09
N PHE A 328 5.85 5.49 -0.01
CA PHE A 328 6.43 6.82 0.14
C PHE A 328 7.94 6.79 0.43
N ILE A 329 8.68 6.17 -0.48
CA ILE A 329 10.13 6.03 -0.48
C ILE A 329 10.64 6.83 -1.69
N PRO A 330 11.47 7.87 -1.49
CA PRO A 330 11.87 8.77 -2.57
C PRO A 330 12.43 8.06 -3.81
N ARG A 331 13.23 7.00 -3.61
CA ARG A 331 13.79 6.18 -4.70
C ARG A 331 12.74 5.40 -5.49
N VAL A 332 11.71 4.90 -4.81
CA VAL A 332 10.59 4.20 -5.47
C VAL A 332 9.79 5.17 -6.33
N ILE A 333 9.51 6.38 -5.81
CA ILE A 333 8.81 7.44 -6.55
C ILE A 333 9.63 7.89 -7.77
N GLU A 334 10.94 8.08 -7.60
CA GLU A 334 11.85 8.41 -8.70
C GLU A 334 11.82 7.33 -9.81
N ARG A 335 12.01 6.06 -9.43
CA ARG A 335 12.00 4.93 -10.37
C ARG A 335 10.64 4.74 -11.05
N MET A 336 9.53 5.07 -10.37
CA MET A 336 8.18 5.07 -10.91
C MET A 336 8.02 6.14 -11.99
N ALA A 337 8.47 7.37 -11.74
CA ALA A 337 8.42 8.45 -12.72
C ALA A 337 9.22 8.09 -13.99
N ASP A 338 10.39 7.46 -13.84
CA ASP A 338 11.20 6.99 -14.97
C ASP A 338 10.48 5.90 -15.77
N HIS A 339 9.87 4.94 -15.06
CA HIS A 339 9.09 3.88 -15.69
C HIS A 339 7.92 4.44 -16.50
N MET A 340 7.11 5.31 -15.89
CA MET A 340 5.97 5.94 -16.54
C MET A 340 6.40 6.79 -17.74
N THR A 341 7.54 7.49 -17.65
CA THR A 341 8.10 8.26 -18.77
C THR A 341 8.39 7.36 -19.97
N ALA A 342 9.02 6.19 -19.73
CA ALA A 342 9.29 5.21 -20.76
C ALA A 342 7.99 4.65 -21.37
N LEU A 343 7.01 4.29 -20.52
CA LEU A 343 5.72 3.77 -20.96
C LEU A 343 4.93 4.78 -21.80
N LEU A 344 4.78 6.03 -21.32
CA LEU A 344 4.06 7.10 -22.03
C LEU A 344 4.73 7.46 -23.36
N THR A 345 6.06 7.38 -23.44
CA THR A 345 6.80 7.61 -24.67
C THR A 345 6.61 6.46 -25.67
N ALA A 346 6.54 5.22 -25.18
CA ALA A 346 6.43 4.03 -26.03
C ALA A 346 5.00 3.70 -26.43
N ALA A 347 3.99 4.17 -25.68
CA ALA A 347 2.58 3.83 -25.85
C ALA A 347 2.04 4.17 -27.25
N ASP A 348 1.34 3.21 -27.84
CA ASP A 348 0.61 3.36 -29.10
C ASP A 348 -0.88 3.66 -28.88
N GLY A 349 -1.42 3.41 -27.68
CA GLY A 349 -2.78 3.78 -27.29
C GLY A 349 -2.86 4.98 -26.34
N PRO A 350 -4.09 5.36 -25.93
CA PRO A 350 -4.31 6.32 -24.85
C PRO A 350 -3.74 5.75 -23.56
N LEU A 351 -2.72 6.41 -22.99
CA LEU A 351 -2.10 5.99 -21.73
C LEU A 351 -2.05 7.14 -20.74
N ALA A 352 -2.57 6.89 -19.53
CA ALA A 352 -2.61 7.84 -18.44
C ALA A 352 -2.21 7.20 -17.11
N PHE A 353 -1.49 7.97 -16.29
CA PHE A 353 -1.21 7.66 -14.89
C PHE A 353 -1.70 8.82 -14.02
N ILE A 354 -2.58 8.51 -13.07
CA ILE A 354 -3.02 9.44 -12.03
C ILE A 354 -2.19 9.12 -10.81
N VAL A 355 -1.23 10.00 -10.50
CA VAL A 355 -0.17 9.75 -9.52
C VAL A 355 -0.48 10.47 -8.22
N ILE A 356 -0.54 9.75 -7.11
CA ILE A 356 -0.85 10.28 -5.78
C ILE A 356 0.37 10.08 -4.89
N ILE A 357 1.04 11.18 -4.53
CA ILE A 357 2.22 11.14 -3.65
C ILE A 357 2.21 12.29 -2.63
N PRO A 358 2.94 12.19 -1.52
CA PRO A 358 3.18 13.33 -0.64
C PRO A 358 3.80 14.50 -1.42
N ALA A 359 3.45 15.73 -1.07
CA ALA A 359 3.96 16.94 -1.71
C ALA A 359 5.40 17.30 -1.27
N TRP A 360 6.32 16.33 -1.36
CA TRP A 360 7.74 16.49 -1.01
C TRP A 360 8.51 17.15 -2.16
N GLN A 361 8.30 18.46 -2.33
CA GLN A 361 8.79 19.25 -3.46
C GLN A 361 10.31 19.23 -3.64
N GLU A 362 11.06 18.94 -2.57
CA GLU A 362 12.50 18.82 -2.55
C GLU A 362 13.01 17.51 -3.19
N THR A 363 12.18 16.46 -3.22
CA THR A 363 12.58 15.14 -3.72
C THR A 363 12.65 15.11 -5.25
N GLU A 364 13.59 14.33 -5.77
CA GLU A 364 13.81 14.21 -7.22
C GLU A 364 12.59 13.62 -7.93
N GLY A 365 11.98 12.58 -7.36
CA GLY A 365 10.77 11.97 -7.91
C GLY A 365 9.60 12.96 -8.03
N TRP A 366 9.37 13.80 -7.02
CA TRP A 366 8.34 14.84 -7.08
C TRP A 366 8.67 15.90 -8.15
N ARG A 367 9.91 16.39 -8.20
CA ARG A 367 10.33 17.40 -9.20
C ARG A 367 10.19 16.89 -10.63
N ARG A 368 10.52 15.61 -10.89
CA ARG A 368 10.30 14.95 -12.19
C ARG A 368 8.81 14.88 -12.54
N LEU A 369 7.98 14.45 -11.59
CA LEU A 369 6.52 14.40 -11.75
C LEU A 369 5.94 15.77 -12.14
N ASN A 370 6.36 16.82 -11.44
CA ASN A 370 5.84 18.17 -11.66
C ASN A 370 6.27 18.79 -13.00
N THR A 371 7.53 18.60 -13.39
CA THR A 371 8.15 19.28 -14.55
C THR A 371 8.06 18.50 -15.87
N SER A 372 7.57 17.27 -15.84
CA SER A 372 7.46 16.42 -17.03
C SER A 372 6.48 16.99 -18.06
N ARG A 373 6.83 16.85 -19.34
CA ARG A 373 5.95 17.18 -20.49
C ARG A 373 4.63 16.40 -20.49
N PHE A 374 4.59 15.28 -19.78
CA PHE A 374 3.38 14.46 -19.69
C PHE A 374 2.42 14.97 -18.61
N ASN A 375 2.89 15.79 -17.67
CA ASN A 375 2.06 16.34 -16.61
C ASN A 375 1.09 17.39 -17.18
N GLN A 376 -0.20 17.07 -17.21
CA GLN A 376 -1.24 17.97 -17.70
C GLN A 376 -1.76 18.90 -16.59
N MET A 377 -1.73 18.44 -15.35
CA MET A 377 -2.22 19.18 -14.20
C MET A 377 -1.60 18.66 -12.90
N HIS A 378 -1.36 19.57 -11.97
CA HIS A 378 -1.02 19.27 -10.58
C HIS A 378 -2.12 19.78 -9.67
N LEU A 379 -2.79 18.88 -8.97
CA LEU A 379 -3.75 19.20 -7.92
C LEU A 379 -3.08 19.01 -6.55
N LEU A 380 -2.94 20.10 -5.79
CA LEU A 380 -2.50 20.06 -4.40
C LEU A 380 -3.70 19.89 -3.48
N VAL A 381 -3.65 18.87 -2.61
CA VAL A 381 -4.66 18.61 -1.58
C VAL A 381 -4.04 18.85 -0.20
N PRO A 382 -4.41 19.92 0.52
CA PRO A 382 -3.77 20.30 1.77
C PRO A 382 -3.94 19.27 2.89
N GLN A 383 -2.90 19.14 3.73
CA GLN A 383 -2.88 18.36 4.96
C GLN A 383 -4.10 18.74 5.81
N LYS A 384 -4.76 17.74 6.41
CA LYS A 384 -5.99 17.86 7.23
C LYS A 384 -7.30 18.08 6.46
N GLN A 385 -7.27 18.45 5.17
CA GLN A 385 -8.50 18.55 4.36
C GLN A 385 -8.89 17.21 3.73
N HIS A 386 -8.00 16.21 3.78
CA HIS A 386 -8.19 14.92 3.14
C HIS A 386 -7.78 13.74 4.02
N GLY A 387 -8.24 12.54 3.64
CA GLY A 387 -7.96 11.30 4.32
C GLY A 387 -7.83 10.11 3.38
N TYR A 388 -7.36 9.00 3.96
CA TYR A 388 -7.08 7.74 3.29
C TYR A 388 -7.68 6.58 4.08
N CYS A 389 -7.78 5.40 3.45
CA CYS A 389 -7.95 4.14 4.16
C CYS A 389 -6.70 3.83 5.00
N GLU A 390 -6.88 3.27 6.19
CA GLU A 390 -5.77 2.93 7.07
C GLU A 390 -4.90 1.81 6.49
N GLY A 391 -3.58 1.96 6.64
CA GLY A 391 -2.68 0.83 6.52
C GLY A 391 -3.01 -0.22 7.59
N LYS A 392 -2.81 -1.50 7.27
CA LYS A 392 -3.24 -2.63 8.13
C LYS A 392 -4.78 -2.68 8.37
N GLN A 393 -5.60 -2.13 7.46
CA GLN A 393 -7.08 -2.17 7.54
C GLN A 393 -7.67 -3.59 7.72
N GLN A 394 -6.93 -4.63 7.37
CA GLN A 394 -7.33 -6.01 7.61
C GLN A 394 -7.39 -6.38 9.10
N ILE A 395 -6.71 -5.65 9.99
CA ILE A 395 -6.72 -5.91 11.44
C ILE A 395 -7.16 -4.70 12.28
N ARG A 396 -7.12 -3.49 11.73
CA ARG A 396 -7.50 -2.29 12.49
C ARG A 396 -9.01 -2.16 12.61
N LYS A 397 -9.45 -1.57 13.73
CA LYS A 397 -10.88 -1.30 13.99
C LYS A 397 -11.36 -0.05 13.27
N THR A 398 -10.48 0.91 13.05
CA THR A 398 -10.72 2.12 12.26
C THR A 398 -10.34 1.87 10.82
N ARG A 399 -11.14 2.41 9.90
CA ARG A 399 -10.92 2.34 8.46
C ARG A 399 -10.23 3.59 7.94
N TRP A 400 -10.41 4.74 8.58
CA TRP A 400 -9.95 6.02 8.03
C TRP A 400 -8.81 6.64 8.82
N ARG A 401 -7.85 7.22 8.08
CA ARG A 401 -6.82 8.09 8.63
C ARG A 401 -6.80 9.45 7.94
N ILE A 402 -6.58 10.49 8.73
CA ILE A 402 -6.24 11.80 8.17
C ILE A 402 -4.84 11.77 7.55
N ALA A 403 -4.65 12.53 6.47
CA ALA A 403 -3.37 12.63 5.82
C ALA A 403 -2.32 13.31 6.71
N SER A 404 -1.11 12.74 6.71
CA SER A 404 0.01 13.24 7.50
C SER A 404 0.79 14.35 6.79
N PHE A 405 0.55 14.56 5.49
CA PHE A 405 1.21 15.58 4.67
C PHE A 405 0.21 16.14 3.65
N ASP A 406 0.57 17.24 3.02
CA ASP A 406 -0.05 17.64 1.75
C ASP A 406 0.15 16.54 0.72
N THR A 407 -0.85 16.33 -0.13
CA THR A 407 -0.80 15.35 -1.21
C THR A 407 -0.75 16.08 -2.55
N SER A 408 0.14 15.65 -3.42
CA SER A 408 0.15 16.03 -4.83
C SER A 408 -0.51 14.93 -5.67
N VAL A 409 -1.49 15.34 -6.47
CA VAL A 409 -2.10 14.50 -7.50
C VAL A 409 -1.64 15.02 -8.86
N PHE A 410 -0.86 14.22 -9.58
CA PHE A 410 -0.39 14.55 -10.92
C PHE A 410 -1.16 13.75 -11.97
N PHE A 411 -1.50 14.40 -13.07
CA PHE A 411 -2.19 13.79 -14.20
C PHE A 411 -1.23 13.64 -15.38
N TRP A 412 -0.55 12.51 -15.44
CA TRP A 412 0.41 12.21 -16.49
C TRP A 412 -0.28 11.52 -17.66
N GLN A 413 -0.33 12.17 -18.83
CA GLN A 413 -1.04 11.67 -20.00
C GLN A 413 -0.21 11.83 -21.27
N ASN A 414 -0.30 10.87 -22.17
CA ASN A 414 0.13 11.07 -23.56
C ASN A 414 -0.95 11.81 -24.36
N ALA A 415 -0.63 12.28 -25.56
CA ALA A 415 -1.54 13.09 -26.36
C ALA A 415 -2.90 12.40 -26.66
N LYS A 416 -2.90 11.06 -26.83
CA LYS A 416 -4.13 10.30 -27.05
C LYS A 416 -5.01 10.27 -25.79
N ALA A 417 -4.41 10.05 -24.61
CA ALA A 417 -5.12 10.12 -23.34
C ALA A 417 -5.62 11.52 -23.01
N CYS A 418 -4.93 12.60 -23.39
CA CYS A 418 -5.44 13.96 -23.21
C CYS A 418 -6.77 14.18 -23.96
N ASN A 419 -6.90 13.57 -25.15
CA ASN A 419 -8.13 13.66 -25.93
C ASN A 419 -9.25 12.77 -25.36
N GLU A 420 -8.90 11.59 -24.84
CA GLU A 420 -9.89 10.63 -24.34
C GLU A 420 -10.37 10.95 -22.92
N TRP A 421 -9.46 11.36 -22.04
CA TRP A 421 -9.72 11.67 -20.64
C TRP A 421 -9.19 13.06 -20.29
N PRO A 422 -9.74 14.14 -20.88
CA PRO A 422 -9.28 15.48 -20.61
C PRO A 422 -9.43 15.80 -19.11
N VAL A 423 -8.39 16.43 -18.55
CA VAL A 423 -8.38 16.91 -17.17
C VAL A 423 -9.08 18.26 -17.13
N THR A 424 -10.30 18.31 -16.59
CA THR A 424 -11.11 19.54 -16.51
C THR A 424 -11.25 19.99 -15.06
N GLU A 425 -11.50 21.29 -14.87
CA GLU A 425 -11.72 21.87 -13.53
C GLU A 425 -12.82 21.14 -12.75
N LYS A 426 -13.91 20.77 -13.43
CA LYS A 426 -15.01 20.01 -12.83
C LYS A 426 -14.53 18.67 -12.27
N LYS A 427 -13.69 17.93 -13.01
CA LYS A 427 -13.15 16.64 -12.57
C LYS A 427 -12.20 16.80 -11.38
N LEU A 428 -11.38 17.86 -11.39
CA LEU A 428 -10.46 18.19 -10.30
C LEU A 428 -11.23 18.49 -9.00
N GLU A 429 -12.28 19.30 -9.08
CA GLU A 429 -13.11 19.63 -7.92
C GLU A 429 -13.89 18.40 -7.41
N SER A 430 -14.42 17.55 -8.29
CA SER A 430 -15.02 16.26 -7.90
C SER A 430 -14.01 15.39 -7.13
N LEU A 431 -12.79 15.26 -7.64
CA LEU A 431 -11.75 14.45 -6.99
C LEU A 431 -11.33 15.05 -5.64
N LYS A 432 -11.12 16.37 -5.59
CA LYS A 432 -10.77 17.09 -4.36
C LYS A 432 -11.85 16.94 -3.29
N HIS A 433 -13.12 16.97 -3.68
CA HIS A 433 -14.23 16.70 -2.78
C HIS A 433 -14.20 15.26 -2.25
N ALA A 434 -13.98 14.27 -3.13
CA ALA A 434 -13.89 12.86 -2.77
C ALA A 434 -12.73 12.56 -1.81
N PHE A 435 -11.65 13.34 -1.84
CA PHE A 435 -10.53 13.21 -0.91
C PHE A 435 -10.87 13.55 0.55
N LYS A 436 -12.01 14.21 0.82
CA LYS A 436 -12.38 14.69 2.16
C LYS A 436 -12.26 13.59 3.21
N SER A 437 -11.63 13.91 4.33
CA SER A 437 -11.41 12.94 5.41
C SER A 437 -12.72 12.51 6.07
N LYS A 438 -12.90 11.19 6.21
CA LYS A 438 -14.01 10.55 6.93
C LYS A 438 -13.66 10.15 8.35
N GLN A 439 -12.42 10.42 8.79
CA GLN A 439 -11.92 9.94 10.07
C GLN A 439 -12.67 10.51 11.27
N ALA A 440 -13.02 11.80 11.24
CA ALA A 440 -13.72 12.44 12.37
C ALA A 440 -15.09 11.77 12.60
N GLU A 441 -15.87 11.62 11.54
CA GLU A 441 -17.20 11.00 11.55
C GLU A 441 -17.15 9.54 12.03
N GLU A 442 -16.20 8.74 11.52
CA GLU A 442 -16.01 7.35 11.97
C GLU A 442 -15.64 7.27 13.46
N ARG A 443 -14.70 8.11 13.91
CA ARG A 443 -14.26 8.09 15.30
C ARG A 443 -15.39 8.46 16.26
N ASP A 444 -16.21 9.43 15.88
CA ASP A 444 -17.38 9.81 16.67
C ASP A 444 -18.41 8.67 16.69
N ALA A 445 -18.68 8.03 15.55
CA ALA A 445 -19.57 6.87 15.46
C ALA A 445 -19.08 5.68 16.31
N LEU A 446 -17.77 5.47 16.40
CA LEU A 446 -17.15 4.43 17.24
C LEU A 446 -17.00 4.82 18.71
N GLY A 447 -17.46 6.01 19.12
CA GLY A 447 -17.27 6.52 20.48
C GLY A 447 -15.81 6.76 20.87
N LEU A 448 -14.90 6.83 19.88
CA LEU A 448 -13.48 7.09 20.04
C LEU A 448 -13.24 8.60 20.18
N ARG A 449 -13.80 9.21 21.24
CA ARG A 449 -13.61 10.64 21.55
C ARG A 449 -12.13 11.02 21.49
N LYS A 450 -11.84 12.25 21.03
CA LYS A 450 -10.49 12.85 21.00
C LYS A 450 -9.77 12.50 22.30
N SER A 451 -8.69 11.76 22.20
CA SER A 451 -7.94 11.27 23.35
C SER A 451 -7.48 12.43 24.23
N GLY A 452 -8.22 12.66 25.32
CA GLY A 452 -7.94 13.66 26.34
C GLY A 452 -8.66 13.28 27.63
N LYS A 453 -8.03 12.41 28.42
CA LYS A 453 -8.43 11.92 29.77
C LYS A 453 -9.78 11.19 29.87
N ARG A 454 -9.72 9.94 30.36
CA ARG A 454 -10.84 9.34 31.11
C ARG A 454 -11.11 10.23 32.33
N VAL A 455 -12.22 10.95 32.34
CA VAL A 455 -12.78 11.45 33.59
C VAL A 455 -13.38 10.22 34.29
N ARG A 456 -12.83 9.84 35.45
CA ARG A 456 -13.51 8.92 36.37
C ARG A 456 -14.88 9.55 36.65
N SER A 457 -15.96 8.86 36.31
CA SER A 457 -17.28 9.24 36.79
C SER A 457 -17.28 9.03 38.30
N THR A 458 -17.15 10.11 39.06
CA THR A 458 -17.68 10.16 40.42
C THR A 458 -19.19 10.17 40.29
N HIS A 459 -19.82 9.00 40.32
CA HIS A 459 -21.18 8.93 40.83
C HIS A 459 -21.03 8.95 42.35
N GLY A 460 -21.45 10.08 42.92
CA GLY A 460 -21.60 10.23 44.35
C GLY A 460 -22.68 9.28 44.89
N THR A 461 -22.50 8.97 46.17
CA THR A 461 -23.48 8.50 47.15
C THR A 461 -24.89 9.01 46.94
#